data_AF-A0A2E3DMM3-F1
#
_entry.id   AF-A0A2E3DMM3-F1
#
_cell.length_a   1.000
_cell.length_b   1.000
_cell.length_c   1.000
_cell.angle_alpha   90.00
_cell.angle_beta   90.00
_cell.angle_gamma   90.00
#
_symmetry.space_group_name_H-M   'P 1'
#
loop_
_entity.id
_entity.type
_entity.pdbx_description
1 polymer ?
#
loop_
_entity_poly.entity_id
_entity_poly.type
_entity_poly.pdbx_seq_one_letter_code
_entity_poly.pdbx_strand_id
1 'polypeptide(L)'
;MNKQQLGIYLSCAVFLGISQPFTASAAGKNKIETDYVAGAVLTKSQEKIVLDLAAQRGIKKVAKISTYYLLPSDARGIQIQSTEQIEGRKVTSQILSISYKKWWHPNEGPRKDDLRTGEFWAGKPTTRKETILKVGKKEYRVRTIQGLTLEEAEKLLQRLLEPNYTVEPAVRQENFEQISWDKPMSFRRQGENYSVSFPHIARGAGFFDLQIKLSDDELIIHQMFQAIP
;
A
#
# COMPACT_ATOMS: atom_id res chain seq x y z
N MET A 1 -43.82 -5.03 17.62
CA MET A 1 -43.91 -6.24 18.47
C MET A 1 -44.17 -7.43 17.55
N ASN A 2 -43.13 -8.15 17.14
CA ASN A 2 -43.27 -9.50 16.62
C ASN A 2 -41.92 -10.21 16.76
N LYS A 3 -41.90 -11.22 17.62
CA LYS A 3 -40.75 -12.07 17.91
C LYS A 3 -40.76 -13.20 16.89
N GLN A 4 -39.66 -13.39 16.17
CA GLN A 4 -39.33 -14.70 15.62
C GLN A 4 -37.97 -15.12 16.18
N GLN A 5 -38.06 -15.99 17.18
CA GLN A 5 -36.97 -16.86 17.59
C GLN A 5 -36.89 -18.01 16.57
N LEU A 6 -35.71 -18.24 16.00
CA LEU A 6 -35.33 -19.58 15.53
C LEU A 6 -33.98 -19.90 16.15
N GLY A 7 -33.98 -20.99 16.93
CA GLY A 7 -32.81 -21.49 17.64
C GLY A 7 -31.87 -22.30 16.74
N ILE A 8 -30.58 -22.08 16.99
CA ILE A 8 -29.53 -23.09 17.23
C ILE A 8 -29.55 -24.31 16.31
N TYR A 9 -28.60 -24.33 15.36
CA TYR A 9 -27.85 -25.55 15.06
C TYR A 9 -26.38 -25.34 15.40
N LEU A 10 -25.93 -26.18 16.32
CA LEU A 10 -24.58 -26.34 16.80
C LEU A 10 -23.81 -27.19 15.77
N SER A 11 -22.79 -26.63 15.14
CA SER A 11 -21.76 -27.42 14.47
C SER A 11 -20.39 -26.80 14.77
N CYS A 12 -19.77 -27.36 15.80
CA CYS A 12 -18.35 -27.19 16.09
C CYS A 12 -17.52 -27.70 14.89
N ALA A 13 -16.94 -26.78 14.12
CA ALA A 13 -15.75 -27.05 13.34
C ALA A 13 -14.64 -26.14 13.87
N VAL A 14 -13.93 -26.64 14.88
CA VAL A 14 -12.70 -26.02 15.38
C VAL A 14 -11.63 -26.22 14.30
N PHE A 15 -11.55 -25.29 13.34
CA PHE A 15 -10.33 -25.12 12.56
C PHE A 15 -9.37 -24.30 13.42
N LEU A 16 -8.53 -25.00 14.19
CA LEU A 16 -7.28 -24.46 14.72
C LEU A 16 -6.33 -24.21 13.54
N GLY A 17 -6.64 -23.18 12.74
CA GLY A 17 -5.67 -22.52 11.90
C GLY A 17 -4.78 -21.68 12.81
N ILE A 18 -3.78 -22.32 13.41
CA ILE A 18 -2.67 -21.64 14.08
C ILE A 18 -2.04 -20.75 13.00
N SER A 19 -2.43 -19.48 12.99
CA SER A 19 -1.73 -18.45 12.25
C SER A 19 -0.35 -18.39 12.88
N GLN A 20 0.65 -18.91 12.16
CA GLN A 20 2.03 -18.85 12.61
C GLN A 20 2.34 -17.39 12.95
N PRO A 21 2.80 -17.09 14.17
CA PRO A 21 3.35 -15.78 14.44
C PRO A 21 4.53 -15.60 13.48
N PHE A 22 4.57 -14.47 12.77
CA PHE A 22 5.74 -14.08 12.00
C PHE A 22 6.92 -13.98 12.95
N THR A 23 7.67 -15.07 13.08
CA THR A 23 8.98 -15.08 13.71
C THR A 23 9.89 -14.26 12.83
N ALA A 24 10.47 -13.20 13.38
CA ALA A 24 11.58 -12.50 12.77
C ALA A 24 12.68 -13.52 12.46
N SER A 25 12.84 -13.85 11.17
CA SER A 25 13.88 -14.77 10.71
C SER A 25 15.20 -14.01 10.66
N ALA A 26 16.09 -14.37 11.58
CA ALA A 26 17.49 -13.99 11.52
C ALA A 26 18.24 -14.91 10.53
N ALA A 27 19.02 -14.27 9.65
CA ALA A 27 20.11 -14.84 8.84
C ALA A 27 19.78 -15.93 7.81
N GLY A 28 18.92 -15.61 6.84
CA GLY A 28 18.99 -16.18 5.48
C GLY A 28 19.55 -15.13 4.52
N LYS A 29 20.23 -15.52 3.44
CA LYS A 29 20.62 -14.58 2.36
C LYS A 29 19.37 -13.76 1.99
N ASN A 30 19.35 -12.47 2.30
CA ASN A 30 18.22 -11.58 2.04
C ASN A 30 17.91 -11.59 0.53
N LYS A 31 17.00 -12.47 0.11
CA LYS A 31 16.56 -12.56 -1.28
C LYS A 31 15.78 -11.29 -1.56
N ILE A 32 16.26 -10.50 -2.50
CA ILE A 32 15.59 -9.29 -2.96
C ILE A 32 14.25 -9.71 -3.59
N GLU A 33 13.15 -9.13 -3.12
CA GLU A 33 11.84 -9.31 -3.72
C GLU A 33 11.80 -8.65 -5.10
N THR A 34 11.19 -9.31 -6.08
CA THR A 34 11.02 -8.77 -7.43
C THR A 34 9.54 -8.77 -7.79
N ASP A 35 9.03 -7.61 -8.23
CA ASP A 35 7.61 -7.39 -8.51
C ASP A 35 7.42 -6.59 -9.81
N TYR A 36 7.39 -7.30 -10.93
CA TYR A 36 7.39 -6.71 -12.27
C TYR A 36 6.02 -6.72 -12.91
N VAL A 37 5.70 -5.64 -13.64
CA VAL A 37 4.57 -5.67 -14.57
C VAL A 37 4.94 -6.47 -15.83
N ALA A 38 3.96 -7.14 -16.44
CA ALA A 38 4.18 -8.04 -17.57
C ALA A 38 4.94 -7.37 -18.74
N GLY A 39 4.66 -6.09 -19.02
CA GLY A 39 5.34 -5.33 -20.08
C GLY A 39 6.70 -4.72 -19.71
N ALA A 40 7.19 -4.93 -18.49
CA ALA A 40 8.45 -4.36 -18.02
C ALA A 40 9.16 -5.31 -17.05
N VAL A 41 9.59 -6.46 -17.56
CA VAL A 41 10.38 -7.45 -16.81
C VAL A 41 11.87 -7.17 -17.03
N LEU A 42 12.62 -7.01 -15.94
CA LEU A 42 14.07 -6.81 -16.02
C LEU A 42 14.80 -8.14 -16.21
N THR A 43 15.82 -8.16 -17.06
CA THR A 43 16.77 -9.28 -17.13
C THR A 43 17.72 -9.24 -15.93
N LYS A 44 18.44 -10.34 -15.68
CA LYS A 44 19.45 -10.38 -14.61
C LYS A 44 20.60 -9.39 -14.81
N SER A 45 20.99 -9.11 -16.05
CA SER A 45 21.99 -8.07 -16.33
C SER A 45 21.45 -6.67 -16.04
N GLN A 46 20.18 -6.41 -16.35
CA GLN A 46 19.53 -5.14 -16.04
C GLN A 46 19.34 -4.97 -14.53
N GLU A 47 18.92 -6.01 -13.80
CA GLU A 47 18.83 -6.01 -12.34
C GLU A 47 20.16 -5.59 -11.69
N LYS A 48 21.29 -6.12 -12.19
CA LYS A 48 22.62 -5.71 -11.70
C LYS A 48 22.86 -4.21 -11.90
N ILE A 49 22.52 -3.66 -13.07
CA ILE A 49 22.68 -2.23 -13.35
C ILE A 49 21.82 -1.37 -12.40
N VAL A 50 20.55 -1.73 -12.18
CA VAL A 50 19.70 -0.97 -11.25
C VAL A 50 20.14 -1.08 -9.80
N LEU A 51 20.69 -2.22 -9.38
CA LEU A 51 21.29 -2.38 -8.05
C LEU A 51 22.57 -1.54 -7.90
N ASP A 52 23.42 -1.51 -8.93
CA ASP A 52 24.64 -0.70 -8.92
C ASP A 52 24.29 0.81 -8.84
N LEU A 53 23.30 1.26 -9.62
CA LEU A 53 22.78 2.63 -9.53
C LEU A 53 22.22 2.95 -8.14
N ALA A 54 21.49 2.01 -7.53
CA ALA A 54 20.96 2.18 -6.18
C ALA A 54 22.09 2.31 -5.13
N ALA A 55 23.14 1.49 -5.24
CA ALA A 55 24.31 1.56 -4.38
C ALA A 55 25.06 2.90 -4.53
N GLN A 56 25.26 3.38 -5.76
CA GLN A 56 25.87 4.69 -6.03
C GLN A 56 25.00 5.85 -5.50
N ARG A 57 23.68 5.67 -5.43
CA ARG A 57 22.74 6.61 -4.78
C ARG A 57 22.64 6.43 -3.27
N GLY A 58 23.47 5.59 -2.66
CA GLY A 58 23.55 5.40 -1.21
C GLY A 58 22.59 4.38 -0.62
N ILE A 59 21.82 3.65 -1.43
CA ILE A 59 20.98 2.53 -0.97
C ILE A 59 21.83 1.26 -0.89
N LYS A 60 22.35 0.98 0.31
CA LYS A 60 23.25 -0.17 0.55
C LYS A 60 22.54 -1.51 0.64
N LYS A 61 21.31 -1.53 1.14
CA LYS A 61 20.50 -2.74 1.34
C LYS A 61 19.17 -2.58 0.63
N VAL A 62 18.98 -3.36 -0.43
CA VAL A 62 17.75 -3.38 -1.22
C VAL A 62 16.87 -4.51 -0.72
N ALA A 63 15.59 -4.21 -0.48
CA ALA A 63 14.57 -5.21 -0.15
C ALA A 63 13.75 -5.61 -1.36
N LYS A 64 13.43 -4.66 -2.25
CA LYS A 64 12.53 -4.89 -3.38
C LYS A 64 12.96 -4.13 -4.64
N ILE A 65 12.82 -4.80 -5.78
CA ILE A 65 12.84 -4.21 -7.13
C ILE A 65 11.45 -4.38 -7.71
N SER A 66 10.87 -3.30 -8.23
CA SER A 66 9.56 -3.37 -8.87
C SER A 66 9.53 -2.53 -10.14
N THR A 67 8.65 -2.89 -11.07
CA THR A 67 8.37 -2.06 -12.25
C THR A 67 6.90 -1.65 -12.28
N TYR A 68 6.61 -0.52 -12.92
CA TYR A 68 5.25 0.05 -12.94
C TYR A 68 5.01 0.83 -14.24
N TYR A 69 3.74 0.96 -14.60
CA TYR A 69 3.30 1.84 -15.69
C TYR A 69 3.12 3.27 -15.17
N LEU A 70 3.52 4.26 -15.97
CA LEU A 70 3.25 5.68 -15.73
C LEU A 70 1.95 6.06 -16.44
N LEU A 71 0.83 5.65 -15.85
CA LEU A 71 -0.50 5.90 -16.40
C LEU A 71 -0.79 7.42 -16.50
N PRO A 72 -1.63 7.84 -17.48
CA PRO A 72 -2.28 7.01 -18.50
C PRO A 72 -1.36 6.63 -19.68
N SER A 73 -0.07 6.96 -19.64
CA SER A 73 0.86 6.62 -20.72
C SER A 73 1.37 5.18 -20.67
N ASP A 74 1.90 4.71 -21.79
CA ASP A 74 2.61 3.44 -21.89
C ASP A 74 4.03 3.48 -21.30
N ALA A 75 4.52 4.61 -20.80
CA ALA A 75 5.86 4.66 -20.22
C ALA A 75 5.96 3.76 -18.98
N ARG A 76 7.14 3.21 -18.72
CA ARG A 76 7.39 2.36 -17.55
C ARG A 76 8.57 2.83 -16.74
N GLY A 77 8.45 2.67 -15.43
CA GLY A 77 9.49 3.00 -14.46
C GLY A 77 9.95 1.78 -13.69
N ILE A 78 11.13 1.90 -13.10
CA ILE A 78 11.69 0.94 -12.16
C ILE A 78 11.75 1.63 -10.79
N GLN A 79 11.41 0.92 -9.74
CA GLN A 79 11.50 1.39 -8.37
C GLN A 79 12.33 0.41 -7.54
N ILE A 80 13.34 0.93 -6.87
CA ILE A 80 14.09 0.23 -5.83
C ILE A 80 13.57 0.71 -4.47
N GLN A 81 13.32 -0.23 -3.57
CA GLN A 81 13.01 0.05 -2.17
C GLN A 81 14.08 -0.57 -1.27
N SER A 82 14.64 0.23 -0.37
CA SER A 82 15.58 -0.25 0.64
C SER A 82 14.91 -1.16 1.66
N THR A 83 15.70 -1.89 2.43
CA THR A 83 15.21 -2.51 3.67
C THR A 83 14.60 -1.46 4.59
N GLU A 84 13.49 -1.81 5.23
CA GLU A 84 12.82 -0.94 6.21
C GLU A 84 13.69 -0.73 7.44
N GLN A 85 13.62 0.48 7.99
CA GLN A 85 14.08 0.81 9.33
C GLN A 85 12.84 1.08 10.18
N ILE A 86 12.71 0.39 11.31
CA ILE A 86 11.55 0.48 12.18
C ILE A 86 11.99 1.06 13.52
N GLU A 87 11.37 2.15 13.92
CA GLU A 87 11.57 2.80 15.21
C GLU A 87 10.21 2.97 15.90
N GLY A 88 9.90 2.06 16.83
CA GLY A 88 8.58 1.97 17.44
C GLY A 88 7.50 1.72 16.39
N ARG A 89 6.58 2.66 16.22
CA ARG A 89 5.51 2.60 15.20
C ARG A 89 5.86 3.33 13.90
N LYS A 90 7.06 3.91 13.77
CA LYS A 90 7.50 4.59 12.55
C LYS A 90 8.30 3.63 11.69
N VAL A 91 8.02 3.63 10.40
CA VAL A 91 8.71 2.84 9.39
C VAL A 91 9.26 3.78 8.34
N THR A 92 10.55 3.68 8.07
CA THR A 92 11.20 4.48 7.04
C THR A 92 11.92 3.58 6.05
N SER A 93 11.79 3.88 4.76
CA SER A 93 12.54 3.25 3.69
C SER A 93 12.96 4.28 2.64
N GLN A 94 14.04 4.01 1.92
CA GLN A 94 14.46 4.81 0.79
C GLN A 94 13.86 4.23 -0.49
N ILE A 95 13.29 5.10 -1.31
CA ILE A 95 12.70 4.77 -2.61
C ILE A 95 13.53 5.46 -3.68
N LEU A 96 14.01 4.70 -4.66
CA LEU A 96 14.71 5.23 -5.82
C LEU A 96 13.93 4.88 -7.08
N SER A 97 13.49 5.90 -7.81
CA SER A 97 12.96 5.75 -9.16
C SER A 97 14.10 5.75 -10.16
N ILE A 98 14.08 4.77 -11.06
CA ILE A 98 15.04 4.58 -12.13
C ILE A 98 14.29 4.52 -13.44
N SER A 99 14.76 5.27 -14.43
CA SER A 99 14.25 5.28 -15.79
C SER A 99 15.16 4.44 -16.69
N TYR A 100 14.55 3.79 -17.67
CA TYR A 100 15.25 3.04 -18.72
C TYR A 100 14.82 3.58 -20.07
N LYS A 101 15.79 3.97 -20.91
CA LYS A 101 15.53 4.68 -22.18
C LYS A 101 14.46 4.04 -23.05
N LYS A 102 14.46 2.70 -23.16
CA LYS A 102 13.50 1.96 -24.02
C LYS A 102 12.08 1.92 -23.47
N TRP A 103 11.89 2.26 -22.20
CA TRP A 103 10.59 2.30 -21.54
C TRP A 103 10.10 3.72 -21.26
N TRP A 104 10.94 4.72 -21.52
CA TRP A 104 10.68 6.11 -21.19
C TRP A 104 10.17 6.90 -22.39
N HIS A 105 9.69 8.12 -22.15
CA HIS A 105 9.21 8.99 -23.22
C HIS A 105 10.35 9.31 -24.21
N PRO A 106 10.12 9.21 -25.55
CA PRO A 106 11.19 9.28 -26.56
C PRO A 106 12.07 10.53 -26.53
N ASN A 107 11.52 11.66 -26.09
CA ASN A 107 12.20 12.97 -26.07
C ASN A 107 12.67 13.37 -24.66
N GLU A 108 12.53 12.49 -23.68
CA GLU A 108 12.98 12.73 -22.32
C GLU A 108 14.27 11.97 -22.01
N GLY A 109 15.01 12.45 -21.03
CA GLY A 109 16.28 11.89 -20.64
C GLY A 109 16.68 12.29 -19.22
N PRO A 110 17.91 11.94 -18.80
CA PRO A 110 18.42 12.28 -17.49
C PRO A 110 18.46 13.79 -17.26
N ARG A 111 18.12 14.20 -16.03
CA ARG A 111 18.33 15.56 -15.54
C ARG A 111 19.81 15.77 -15.24
N LYS A 112 20.21 17.05 -15.05
CA LYS A 112 21.60 17.46 -14.81
C LYS A 112 22.29 16.68 -13.68
N ASP A 113 21.56 16.35 -12.62
CA ASP A 113 22.11 15.69 -11.42
C ASP A 113 21.84 14.18 -11.38
N ASP A 114 21.29 13.60 -12.46
CA ASP A 114 20.97 12.17 -12.52
C ASP A 114 22.24 11.33 -12.71
N LEU A 115 22.33 10.21 -11.99
CA LEU A 115 23.35 9.22 -12.25
C LEU A 115 22.91 8.39 -13.44
N ARG A 116 23.83 8.15 -14.36
CA ARG A 116 23.58 7.38 -15.58
C ARG A 116 24.53 6.20 -15.66
N THR A 117 24.00 5.04 -16.05
CA THR A 117 24.79 3.86 -16.38
C THR A 117 24.16 3.23 -17.63
N GLY A 118 24.87 3.34 -18.76
CA GLY A 118 24.35 2.94 -20.06
C GLY A 118 23.06 3.70 -20.44
N GLU A 119 21.97 2.94 -20.61
CA GLU A 119 20.64 3.44 -20.96
C GLU A 119 19.73 3.67 -19.74
N PHE A 120 20.24 3.48 -18.52
CA PHE A 120 19.52 3.70 -17.27
C PHE A 120 19.96 4.99 -16.61
N TRP A 121 19.03 5.70 -15.98
CA TRP A 121 19.34 6.85 -15.14
C TRP A 121 18.42 6.96 -13.93
N ALA A 122 18.94 7.55 -12.86
CA ALA A 122 18.25 7.67 -11.60
C ALA A 122 18.52 9.02 -10.95
N GLY A 123 17.47 9.65 -10.43
CA GLY A 123 17.57 10.83 -9.58
C GLY A 123 18.04 10.50 -8.17
N LYS A 124 17.78 11.40 -7.22
CA LYS A 124 18.06 11.15 -5.79
C LYS A 124 16.97 10.25 -5.20
N PRO A 125 17.31 9.34 -4.26
CA PRO A 125 16.31 8.58 -3.55
C PRO A 125 15.47 9.50 -2.65
N THR A 126 14.20 9.18 -2.47
CA THR A 126 13.28 9.85 -1.55
C THR A 126 13.05 8.96 -0.33
N THR A 127 12.77 9.57 0.82
CA THR A 127 12.39 8.83 2.02
C THR A 127 10.88 8.61 2.03
N ARG A 128 10.46 7.34 2.07
CA ARG A 128 9.07 6.95 2.34
C ARG A 128 8.93 6.74 3.85
N LYS A 129 7.97 7.45 4.43
CA LYS A 129 7.58 7.33 5.85
C LYS A 129 6.22 6.69 5.93
N GLU A 130 6.11 5.68 6.77
CA GLU A 130 4.88 4.96 7.07
C GLU A 130 4.74 4.83 8.59
N THR A 131 3.51 4.64 9.05
CA THR A 131 3.15 4.43 10.44
C THR A 131 2.48 3.07 10.58
N ILE A 132 2.80 2.38 11.66
CA ILE A 132 2.20 1.10 12.04
C ILE A 132 0.93 1.38 12.83
N LEU A 133 -0.21 0.98 12.28
CA LEU A 133 -1.45 0.81 13.02
C LEU A 133 -1.59 -0.63 13.50
N LYS A 134 -2.09 -0.82 14.72
CA LYS A 134 -2.30 -2.12 15.35
C LYS A 134 -3.79 -2.34 15.56
N VAL A 135 -4.34 -3.31 14.83
CA VAL A 135 -5.75 -3.72 14.98
C VAL A 135 -5.77 -5.20 15.37
N GLY A 136 -6.23 -5.48 16.58
CA GLY A 136 -6.10 -6.80 17.19
C GLY A 136 -4.64 -7.26 17.25
N LYS A 137 -4.34 -8.41 16.64
CA LYS A 137 -2.99 -8.98 16.55
C LYS A 137 -2.26 -8.65 15.24
N LYS A 138 -2.85 -7.82 14.37
CA LYS A 138 -2.30 -7.48 13.05
C LYS A 138 -1.74 -6.07 13.04
N GLU A 139 -0.67 -5.91 12.27
CA GLU A 139 -0.04 -4.63 12.00
C GLU A 139 -0.30 -4.20 10.56
N TYR A 140 -0.65 -2.92 10.37
CA TYR A 140 -0.97 -2.32 9.09
C TYR A 140 -0.04 -1.14 8.83
N ARG A 141 0.48 -1.03 7.61
CA ARG A 141 1.32 0.10 7.19
C ARG A 141 0.44 1.19 6.57
N VAL A 142 0.57 2.42 7.04
CA VAL A 142 -0.21 3.57 6.58
C VAL A 142 0.72 4.73 6.27
N ARG A 143 0.51 5.44 5.16
CA ARG A 143 1.37 6.57 4.76
C ARG A 143 0.96 7.89 5.38
N THR A 144 -0.34 8.12 5.52
CA THR A 144 -0.86 9.40 6.02
C THR A 144 -1.87 9.18 7.13
N ILE A 145 -1.66 9.84 8.26
CA ILE A 145 -2.65 10.02 9.32
C ILE A 145 -2.69 11.52 9.60
N GLN A 146 -3.80 12.16 9.29
CA GLN A 146 -3.93 13.62 9.38
C GLN A 146 -5.19 14.00 10.14
N GLY A 147 -5.02 14.71 11.25
CA GLY A 147 -6.15 15.17 12.05
C GLY A 147 -6.75 14.09 12.96
N LEU A 148 -6.11 12.92 13.08
CA LEU A 148 -6.49 11.84 14.01
C LEU A 148 -5.29 11.42 14.88
N THR A 149 -5.57 10.84 16.05
CA THR A 149 -4.61 10.03 16.81
C THR A 149 -4.46 8.63 16.20
N LEU A 150 -3.47 7.87 16.68
CA LEU A 150 -3.30 6.47 16.24
C LEU A 150 -4.46 5.60 16.70
N GLU A 151 -4.95 5.81 17.93
CA GLU A 151 -6.06 5.06 18.50
C GLU A 151 -7.37 5.35 17.74
N GLU A 152 -7.60 6.59 17.34
CA GLU A 152 -8.76 6.95 16.48
C GLU A 152 -8.66 6.26 15.12
N ALA A 153 -7.49 6.28 14.47
CA ALA A 153 -7.28 5.61 13.18
C ALA A 153 -7.42 4.07 13.29
N GLU A 154 -6.91 3.46 14.36
CA GLU A 154 -7.04 2.03 14.65
C GLU A 154 -8.48 1.61 14.88
N LYS A 155 -9.24 2.38 15.66
CA LYS A 155 -10.68 2.13 15.87
C LYS A 155 -11.47 2.23 14.57
N LEU A 156 -11.15 3.25 13.74
CA LEU A 156 -11.81 3.42 12.45
C LEU A 156 -11.51 2.25 11.51
N LEU A 157 -10.24 1.85 11.43
CA LEU A 157 -9.81 0.69 10.65
C LEU A 157 -10.48 -0.60 11.15
N GLN A 158 -10.56 -0.79 12.47
CA GLN A 158 -11.22 -1.96 13.05
C GLN A 158 -12.68 -2.07 12.60
N ARG A 159 -13.45 -0.98 12.69
CA ARG A 159 -14.86 -0.98 12.26
C ARG A 159 -15.03 -1.26 10.77
N LEU A 160 -14.11 -0.77 9.93
CA LEU A 160 -14.11 -1.06 8.50
C LEU A 160 -13.77 -2.53 8.19
N LEU A 161 -12.87 -3.14 8.99
CA LEU A 161 -12.49 -4.55 8.83
C LEU A 161 -13.51 -5.54 9.40
N GLU A 162 -14.26 -5.13 10.43
CA GLU A 162 -15.29 -5.93 11.11
C GLU A 162 -16.69 -5.48 10.68
N PRO A 163 -16.97 -5.43 9.35
CA PRO A 163 -17.95 -4.55 8.67
C PRO A 163 -19.07 -3.97 9.55
N ASN A 164 -18.69 -3.08 10.47
CA ASN A 164 -19.57 -2.52 11.49
C ASN A 164 -19.83 -1.07 11.10
N TYR A 165 -20.52 -0.95 9.97
CA TYR A 165 -20.83 0.32 9.33
C TYR A 165 -22.11 0.22 8.51
N THR A 166 -22.74 1.36 8.31
CA THR A 166 -23.85 1.53 7.38
C THR A 166 -23.34 2.17 6.09
N VAL A 167 -23.96 1.81 4.97
CA VAL A 167 -23.62 2.32 3.65
C VAL A 167 -24.82 3.06 3.08
N GLU A 168 -24.63 4.33 2.71
CA GLU A 168 -25.70 5.11 2.09
C GLU A 168 -25.94 4.71 0.62
N PRO A 169 -27.14 4.95 0.06
CA PRO A 169 -27.50 4.53 -1.30
C PRO A 169 -26.60 5.09 -2.42
N ALA A 170 -25.89 6.20 -2.17
CA ALA A 170 -24.97 6.80 -3.15
C ALA A 170 -23.68 6.00 -3.36
N VAL A 171 -23.40 5.02 -2.50
CA VAL A 171 -22.19 4.20 -2.54
C VAL A 171 -22.47 2.90 -3.29
N ARG A 172 -21.72 2.66 -4.37
CA ARG A 172 -21.78 1.41 -5.15
C ARG A 172 -21.09 0.28 -4.39
N GLN A 173 -21.86 -0.52 -3.66
CA GLN A 173 -21.33 -1.59 -2.80
C GLN A 173 -20.57 -2.67 -3.58
N GLU A 174 -20.85 -2.86 -4.86
CA GLU A 174 -20.15 -3.80 -5.73
C GLU A 174 -18.64 -3.51 -5.83
N ASN A 175 -18.24 -2.26 -5.60
CA ASN A 175 -16.83 -1.88 -5.60
C ASN A 175 -16.10 -2.34 -4.32
N PHE A 176 -16.81 -2.75 -3.25
CA PHE A 176 -16.16 -3.16 -2.00
C PHE A 176 -15.35 -4.45 -2.15
N GLU A 177 -15.77 -5.34 -3.05
CA GLU A 177 -15.02 -6.55 -3.42
C GLU A 177 -13.69 -6.22 -4.10
N GLN A 178 -13.53 -5.00 -4.61
CA GLN A 178 -12.35 -4.52 -5.31
C GLN A 178 -11.38 -3.77 -4.40
N ILE A 179 -11.73 -3.60 -3.11
CA ILE A 179 -10.91 -2.90 -2.13
C ILE A 179 -9.91 -3.88 -1.48
N SER A 180 -8.62 -3.52 -1.47
CA SER A 180 -7.60 -4.23 -0.67
C SER A 180 -7.66 -3.74 0.77
N TRP A 181 -8.66 -4.23 1.52
CA TRP A 181 -8.94 -3.82 2.91
C TRP A 181 -7.75 -4.02 3.87
N ASP A 182 -6.84 -4.94 3.53
CA ASP A 182 -5.63 -5.25 4.29
C ASP A 182 -4.49 -4.22 4.13
N LYS A 183 -4.65 -3.23 3.24
CA LYS A 183 -3.61 -2.26 2.88
C LYS A 183 -4.10 -0.81 2.97
N PRO A 184 -4.52 -0.32 4.15
CA PRO A 184 -4.94 1.06 4.30
C PRO A 184 -3.82 2.04 3.90
N MET A 185 -4.15 3.06 3.13
CA MET A 185 -3.17 4.03 2.61
C MET A 185 -3.14 5.31 3.42
N SER A 186 -4.32 5.83 3.76
CA SER A 186 -4.47 7.11 4.45
C SER A 186 -5.71 7.17 5.33
N PHE A 187 -5.60 7.95 6.40
CA PHE A 187 -6.68 8.38 7.29
C PHE A 187 -6.61 9.90 7.43
N ARG A 188 -7.72 10.58 7.18
CA ARG A 188 -7.81 12.03 7.28
C ARG A 188 -9.10 12.43 7.99
N ARG A 189 -9.03 13.45 8.83
CA ARG A 189 -10.19 14.12 9.43
C ARG A 189 -10.17 15.60 9.06
N GLN A 190 -11.29 16.12 8.58
CA GLN A 190 -11.51 17.54 8.34
C GLN A 190 -12.88 17.94 8.89
N GLY A 191 -12.89 18.60 10.05
CA GLY A 191 -14.12 18.81 10.82
C GLY A 191 -14.73 17.46 11.20
N GLU A 192 -16.01 17.29 10.90
CA GLU A 192 -16.77 16.07 11.18
C GLU A 192 -16.64 14.98 10.10
N ASN A 193 -15.96 15.26 8.99
CA ASN A 193 -15.80 14.30 7.90
C ASN A 193 -14.48 13.55 8.01
N TYR A 194 -14.56 12.25 7.79
CA TYR A 194 -13.43 11.33 7.77
C TYR A 194 -13.22 10.79 6.35
N SER A 195 -11.97 10.59 5.96
CA SER A 195 -11.59 9.99 4.69
C SER A 195 -10.58 8.87 4.96
N VAL A 196 -10.89 7.67 4.47
CA VAL A 196 -10.00 6.51 4.55
C VAL A 196 -9.82 5.91 3.17
N SER A 197 -8.57 5.76 2.74
CA SER A 197 -8.26 5.32 1.39
C SER A 197 -7.57 3.95 1.39
N PHE A 198 -7.92 3.12 0.40
CA PHE A 198 -7.40 1.76 0.22
C PHE A 198 -7.10 1.53 -1.27
N PRO A 199 -6.04 0.78 -1.62
CA PRO A 199 -5.74 0.52 -3.01
C PRO A 199 -6.78 -0.44 -3.58
N HIS A 200 -6.99 -0.32 -4.88
CA HIS A 200 -7.73 -1.32 -5.64
C HIS A 200 -6.93 -2.64 -5.67
N ILE A 201 -7.61 -3.79 -5.62
CA ILE A 201 -6.95 -5.12 -5.66
C ILE A 201 -6.18 -5.34 -6.97
N ALA A 202 -6.77 -4.92 -8.10
CA ALA A 202 -6.12 -4.92 -9.40
C ALA A 202 -5.04 -3.84 -9.49
N ARG A 203 -3.83 -4.24 -9.89
CA ARG A 203 -2.69 -3.35 -10.06
C ARG A 203 -2.99 -2.26 -11.10
N GLY A 204 -2.67 -1.01 -10.77
CA GLY A 204 -2.82 0.12 -11.68
C GLY A 204 -4.24 0.69 -11.75
N ALA A 205 -5.24 0.04 -11.13
CA ALA A 205 -6.62 0.55 -11.07
C ALA A 205 -6.83 1.64 -9.99
N GLY A 206 -5.72 2.18 -9.47
CA GLY A 206 -5.72 3.27 -8.50
C GLY A 206 -6.12 2.84 -7.09
N PHE A 207 -6.91 3.70 -6.45
CA PHE A 207 -7.36 3.51 -5.07
C PHE A 207 -8.78 4.02 -4.88
N PHE A 208 -9.46 3.47 -3.87
CA PHE A 208 -10.73 3.96 -3.39
C PHE A 208 -10.52 4.90 -2.20
N ASP A 209 -11.33 5.95 -2.14
CA ASP A 209 -11.40 6.87 -1.02
C ASP A 209 -12.82 6.84 -0.44
N LEU A 210 -12.93 6.34 0.80
CA LEU A 210 -14.19 6.21 1.53
C LEU A 210 -14.40 7.47 2.36
N GLN A 211 -15.52 8.15 2.12
CA GLN A 211 -15.95 9.30 2.91
C GLN A 211 -16.91 8.84 4.00
N ILE A 212 -16.55 9.14 5.24
CA ILE A 212 -17.13 8.57 6.44
C ILE A 212 -17.62 9.68 7.36
N LYS A 213 -18.81 9.47 7.94
CA LYS A 213 -19.32 10.22 9.08
C LYS A 213 -19.45 9.31 10.29
N LEU A 214 -19.31 9.89 11.47
CA LEU A 214 -19.62 9.24 12.74
C LEU A 214 -20.88 9.90 13.30
N SER A 215 -21.97 9.15 13.45
CA SER A 215 -23.24 9.64 14.02
C SER A 215 -23.73 8.65 15.06
N ASP A 216 -24.03 9.08 16.28
CA ASP A 216 -24.53 8.22 17.36
C ASP A 216 -23.72 6.91 17.54
N ASP A 217 -22.39 7.01 17.50
CA ASP A 217 -21.44 5.90 17.52
C ASP A 217 -21.52 4.91 16.33
N GLU A 218 -22.29 5.22 15.29
CA GLU A 218 -22.34 4.47 14.03
C GLU A 218 -21.34 5.03 13.01
N LEU A 219 -20.66 4.13 12.28
CA LEU A 219 -19.81 4.49 11.14
C LEU A 219 -20.66 4.47 9.88
N ILE A 220 -20.79 5.60 9.19
CA ILE A 220 -21.58 5.69 7.96
C ILE A 220 -20.65 6.02 6.79
N ILE A 221 -20.55 5.12 5.82
CA ILE A 221 -19.91 5.38 4.53
C ILE A 221 -20.95 6.05 3.64
N HIS A 222 -20.83 7.37 3.48
CA HIS A 222 -21.83 8.15 2.75
C HIS A 222 -21.44 8.39 1.28
N GLN A 223 -20.14 8.36 0.97
CA GLN A 223 -19.62 8.47 -0.39
C GLN A 223 -18.38 7.60 -0.58
N MET A 224 -18.12 7.23 -1.83
CA MET A 224 -16.88 6.55 -2.24
C MET A 224 -16.44 7.09 -3.60
N PHE A 225 -15.17 7.49 -3.67
CA PHE A 225 -14.52 7.88 -4.92
C PHE A 225 -13.50 6.82 -5.33
N GLN A 226 -13.33 6.64 -6.64
CA GLN A 226 -12.20 5.90 -7.19
C GLN A 226 -11.30 6.88 -7.92
N ALA A 227 -10.03 6.94 -7.52
CA ALA A 227 -9.02 7.74 -8.19
C ALA A 227 -8.07 6.81 -8.94
N ILE A 228 -8.07 6.91 -10.26
CA ILE A 228 -7.11 6.22 -11.14
C ILE A 228 -5.98 7.22 -11.43
N PRO A 229 -4.73 6.92 -11.04
CA PRO A 229 -3.58 7.78 -11.32
C PRO A 229 -3.23 7.83 -12.81
#